data_AF-A0A2G5UAH5-F1
#
_entry.id   AF-A0A2G5UAH5-F1
#
_cell.length_a   1.000
_cell.length_b   1.000
_cell.length_c   1.000
_cell.angle_alpha   90.00
_cell.angle_beta   90.00
_cell.angle_gamma   90.00
#
_symmetry.space_group_name_H-M   'P 1'
#
loop_
_entity.id
_entity.type
_entity.pdbx_description
1 polymer ?
#
loop_
_entity_poly.entity_id
_entity_poly.type
_entity_poly.pdbx_seq_one_letter_code
_entity_poly.pdbx_strand_id
1 'polypeptide(L)' 'MVLADLGRKIRNAIGKLGQSTVINEEELDLMLKEVCTALIESDVHIRLVKQLKDNVKKMAVKRSRSENLSRKSLKI' A
#
# COMPACT_ATOMS: atom_id res chain seq x y z
N MET A 1 1.73 10.92 22.22
CA MET A 1 0.63 9.96 22.52
C MET A 1 0.69 8.94 21.43
N VAL A 2 0.92 7.66 21.75
CA VAL A 2 1.24 6.60 20.77
C VAL A 2 0.23 6.55 19.61
N LEU A 3 -1.07 6.74 19.87
CA LEU A 3 -2.08 6.81 18.81
C LEU A 3 -1.94 8.03 17.89
N ALA A 4 -1.62 9.20 18.44
CA ALA A 4 -1.42 10.41 17.65
C ALA A 4 -0.16 10.30 16.77
N ASP A 5 0.86 9.60 17.28
CA ASP A 5 2.13 9.39 16.58
C ASP A 5 1.96 8.35 15.46
N LEU A 6 1.21 7.27 15.72
CA LEU A 6 0.81 6.29 14.69
C LEU A 6 -0.03 6.93 13.59
N GLY A 7 -1.06 7.69 13.95
CA GLY A 7 -1.95 8.36 13.01
C GLY A 7 -1.20 9.33 12.08
N ARG A 8 -0.21 10.06 12.61
CA ARG A 8 0.66 10.92 11.80
C ARG A 8 1.55 10.12 10.86
N LYS A 9 2.21 9.06 11.34
CA LYS A 9 3.10 8.22 10.50
C LYS A 9 2.34 7.61 9.31
N ILE A 10 1.16 7.05 9.56
CA ILE A 10 0.32 6.46 8.50
C ILE A 10 -0.15 7.53 7.52
N ARG A 11 -0.66 8.67 8.01
CA ARG A 11 -1.16 9.75 7.15
C ARG A 11 -0.05 10.34 6.27
N ASN A 12 1.16 10.48 6.80
CA ASN A 12 2.30 10.97 6.05
C ASN A 12 2.73 9.96 4.97
N ALA A 13 2.80 8.67 5.29
CA ALA A 13 3.17 7.62 4.34
C ALA A 13 2.19 7.54 3.17
N ILE A 14 0.87 7.58 3.44
CA ILE A 14 -0.18 7.58 2.41
C ILE A 14 -0.21 8.90 1.63
N GLY A 15 0.01 10.03 2.31
CA GLY A 15 0.06 11.35 1.68
C GLY A 15 1.18 11.48 0.66
N LYS A 16 2.36 10.90 0.93
CA LYS A 16 3.48 10.84 -0.03
C LYS A 16 3.08 10.10 -1.31
N LEU A 17 2.37 8.97 -1.18
CA LEU A 17 1.91 8.18 -2.32
C LEU A 17 0.85 8.94 -3.16
N GLY A 18 -0.06 9.67 -2.52
CA GLY A 18 -1.10 10.43 -3.21
C GLY A 18 -0.59 11.66 -3.98
N GLN A 19 0.60 12.16 -3.65
CA GLN A 19 1.26 13.26 -4.37
C GLN A 19 2.18 12.78 -5.49
N SER A 20 2.55 11.49 -5.50
CA SER A 20 3.43 10.96 -6.53
C SER A 20 2.66 10.74 -7.83
N THR A 21 3.04 11.50 -8.86
CA THR A 21 2.40 11.50 -10.18
C THR A 21 2.60 10.17 -10.92
N VAL A 22 3.55 9.33 -10.48
CA VAL A 22 3.84 8.00 -11.04
C VAL A 22 3.99 7.02 -9.88
N ILE A 23 2.98 6.16 -9.67
CA ILE A 23 3.03 5.12 -8.65
C ILE A 23 3.96 4.00 -9.13
N ASN A 24 5.22 4.04 -8.68
CA ASN A 24 6.20 2.99 -8.92
C ASN A 24 6.12 1.88 -7.84
N GLU A 25 6.51 0.65 -8.19
CA GLU A 25 6.55 -0.46 -7.23
C GLU A 25 7.49 -0.19 -6.04
N GLU A 26 8.56 0.58 -6.26
CA GLU A 26 9.50 0.99 -5.23
C GLU A 26 8.89 1.93 -4.20
N GLU A 27 8.15 2.96 -4.64
CA GLU A 27 7.45 3.89 -3.74
C GLU A 27 6.35 3.20 -2.95
N LEU A 28 5.65 2.25 -3.57
CA LEU A 28 4.66 1.43 -2.89
C LEU A 28 5.30 0.56 -1.79
N ASP A 29 6.46 -0.06 -2.06
CA ASP A 29 7.17 -0.87 -1.05
C ASP A 29 7.76 0.00 0.08
N LEU A 30 8.24 1.19 -0.23
CA LEU A 30 8.70 2.18 0.77
C LEU A 30 7.56 2.63 1.68
N MET A 31 6.40 2.99 1.12
CA MET A 31 5.20 3.35 1.89
C MET A 31 4.75 2.17 2.77
N LEU A 32 4.67 0.97 2.21
CA LEU A 32 4.29 -0.23 2.96
C LEU A 32 5.27 -0.53 4.09
N LYS A 33 6.57 -0.32 3.90
CA LYS A 33 7.57 -0.46 4.97
C LYS A 33 7.35 0.55 6.09
N GLU A 34 7.16 1.84 5.78
CA GLU A 34 6.89 2.87 6.80
C GLU A 34 5.63 2.53 7.62
N VAL A 35 4.55 2.10 6.97
CA VAL A 35 3.30 1.70 7.64
C VAL A 35 3.48 0.43 8.47
N CYS A 36 4.16 -0.60 7.93
CA CYS A 36 4.40 -1.85 8.66
C CYS A 36 5.24 -1.62 9.92
N THR A 37 6.28 -0.79 9.85
CA THR A 37 7.11 -0.44 11.00
C THR A 37 6.29 0.28 12.07
N ALA A 38 5.45 1.25 11.67
CA ALA A 38 4.60 1.96 12.61
C ALA A 38 3.55 1.04 13.29
N LEU A 39 3.01 0.05 12.57
CA LEU A 39 2.09 -0.94 13.13
C LEU A 39 2.79 -1.86 14.14
N ILE A 40 4.01 -2.30 13.85
CA ILE A 40 4.80 -3.14 14.77
C ILE A 40 5.15 -2.36 16.06
N GLU A 41 5.54 -1.10 15.93
CA GLU A 41 5.78 -0.20 17.09
C GLU A 41 4.52 0.03 17.93
N SER A 42 3.33 -0.13 17.33
CA SER A 42 2.04 0.04 18.00
C SER A 42 1.48 -1.28 18.56
N ASP A 43 2.34 -2.30 18.73
CA ASP A 43 2.00 -3.60 19.30
C ASP A 43 1.04 -4.45 18.43
N VAL A 44 1.07 -4.26 17.11
CA VAL A 44 0.32 -5.11 16.17
C VAL A 44 1.14 -6.36 15.83
N HIS A 45 0.48 -7.52 15.91
CA HIS A 45 1.12 -8.81 15.67
C HIS A 45 1.71 -8.93 14.25
N ILE A 46 2.99 -9.32 14.15
CA ILE A 46 3.76 -9.35 12.90
C ILE A 46 3.12 -10.18 11.77
N ARG A 47 2.39 -11.25 12.11
CA ARG A 47 1.67 -12.08 11.11
C ARG A 47 0.56 -11.30 10.42
N LEU A 48 -0.18 -10.48 11.16
CA LEU A 48 -1.25 -9.64 10.63
C LEU A 48 -0.67 -8.55 9.72
N VAL A 49 0.45 -7.93 10.14
CA VAL A 49 1.16 -6.92 9.35
C VAL A 49 1.67 -7.52 8.03
N LYS A 50 2.20 -8.75 8.06
CA LYS A 50 2.62 -9.46 6.85
C LYS A 50 1.44 -9.76 5.90
N GLN A 51 0.33 -10.26 6.44
CA GLN A 51 -0.88 -10.51 5.66
C GLN A 51 -1.42 -9.22 5.02
N LEU A 52 -1.41 -8.10 5.75
CA LEU A 52 -1.81 -6.79 5.23
C LEU A 52 -0.93 -6.38 4.05
N LYS A 53 0.41 -6.48 4.19
CA LYS A 53 1.36 -6.17 3.12
C LYS A 53 1.08 -7.00 1.87
N ASP A 54 0.91 -8.31 2.02
CA ASP A 54 0.65 -9.22 0.90
C ASP A 54 -0.69 -8.93 0.22
N ASN A 55 -1.74 -8.61 1.00
CA ASN A 55 -3.05 -8.26 0.47
C ASN A 55 -3.03 -6.95 -0.33
N VAL A 56 -2.33 -5.93 0.17
CA VAL A 56 -2.19 -4.65 -0.54
C VAL A 56 -1.42 -4.82 -1.85
N LYS A 57 -0.30 -5.55 -1.83
CA LYS A 57 0.47 -5.86 -3.06
C LYS A 57 -0.38 -6.62 -4.08
N LYS A 58 -1.11 -7.65 -3.66
CA LYS A 58 -2.03 -8.41 -4.54
C LYS A 58 -3.08 -7.50 -5.16
N MET A 59 -3.66 -6.58 -4.39
CA MET A 59 -4.68 -5.65 -4.89
C MET A 59 -4.10 -4.65 -5.89
N ALA A 60 -2.90 -4.11 -5.65
CA ALA A 60 -2.22 -3.23 -6.58
C ALA A 60 -1.97 -3.93 -7.93
N VAL A 61 -1.41 -5.15 -7.91
CA VAL A 61 -1.16 -5.96 -9.12
C VAL A 61 -2.46 -6.35 -9.84
N LYS A 62 -3.52 -6.69 -9.08
CA LYS A 62 -4.82 -7.04 -9.65
C LYS A 62 -5.44 -5.87 -10.42
N ARG A 63 -5.28 -4.64 -9.93
CA ARG A 63 -5.81 -3.44 -10.60
C ARG A 63 -5.15 -3.23 -11.96
N SER A 64 -3.82 -3.36 -12.06
CA SER A 64 -3.09 -3.29 -13.33
C SER A 64 -3.52 -4.37 -14.33
N ARG A 65 -3.93 -5.55 -13.84
CA ARG A 65 -4.37 -6.67 -14.68
C ARG A 65 -5.81 -6.52 -15.18
N SER A 66 -6.68 -5.85 -14.41
CA SER A 66 -8.08 -5.61 -14.81
C SER A 66 -8.21 -4.59 -15.95
N GLU A 67 -7.34 -3.59 -16.02
CA GLU A 67 -7.36 -2.59 -17.11
C GLU A 67 -6.93 -3.15 -18.47
N ASN A 68 -6.16 -4.25 -18.48
CA ASN A 68 -5.70 -4.89 -19.72
C ASN A 68 -6.72 -5.85 -20.36
N LEU A 69 -7.74 -6.30 -19.61
CA LEU A 69 -8.76 -7.21 -20.14
C LEU A 69 -9.83 -6.47 -20.97
N SER A 70 -10.16 -5.23 -20.62
CA SER A 70 -11.23 -4.46 -21.28
C SER A 70 -10.87 -3.97 -22.69
N ARG A 71 -9.58 -3.94 -23.07
CA ARG A 71 -9.14 -3.59 -24.43
C ARG A 71 -9.16 -4.76 -25.42
N LYS A 72 -9.14 -6.01 -24.93
CA LYS A 72 -9.05 -7.19 -25.79
C LYS A 72 -10.41 -7.64 -26.34
N SER A 73 -11.50 -7.34 -25.62
CA SER A 73 -12.86 -7.74 -26.01
C SER A 73 -13.58 -6.78 -26.97
N LEU A 74 -12.97 -5.64 -27.32
CA LEU A 74 -13.57 -4.62 -28.22
C LEU A 74 -12.99 -4.62 -29.64
N LYS A 75 -12.18 -5.63 -30.01
CA LYS A 75 -11.69 -5.83 -31.39
C LYS A 75 -12.38 -7.02 -32.09
N ILE A 76 -13.71 -7.09 -32.01
CA ILE A 76 -14.51 -7.97 -32.87
C ILE A 76 -15.25 -7.09 -33.85
#